data_AF-A0A6V7WGN0-F1
#
_entry.id   AF-A0A6V7WGN0-F1
#
_cell.length_a   1.000
_cell.length_b   1.000
_cell.length_c   1.000
_cell.angle_alpha   90.00
_cell.angle_beta   90.00
_cell.angle_gamma   90.00
#
_symmetry.space_group_name_H-M   'P 1'
#
loop_
_entity.id
_entity.type
_entity.pdbx_description
1 polymer ?
#
loop_
_entity_poly.entity_id
_entity_poly.type
_entity_poly.pdbx_seq_one_letter_code
_entity_poly.pdbx_strand_id
1 'polypeptide(L)'
;MSEYFKNLIEENIKQLKVENDAYLKQKDEKINLLEEEIKNKIQKINCDSENKIEDFQKLIEEKFQQLKIQNDQKEEKINCLEKELKTVKAENDVYLKQKDEKIFSLEKEVETKIQKINCDYKNEIKEMKGSIEQLKTENDQKNEKINLLEEEIIKEKRKRELVEFVNKNEIKILNSKMNEANDLMDKKIGDLIKANNSNLVEFVEIKNKWSEIYGICCSNLCINSLKPIGNCIEGNGFGNIIDNENIKYIGVDEGFNKYVCIYAENLFNNPQNSLNYSLHYFEIKCKIEGELNKGNKLVAIGFKNYSTNKYIYYAAHNARICYEEKDKEFKLSTSFNNNDIFGCGLVYPPTNKLNRFPYIFFTRNGEQIGKAILLDNFDSYQPNVDSKCYSIETNFGNDLKTKPFKYDIFEHSVLKEFY
;
A
#
# COMPACT_ATOMS: atom_id res chain seq x y z
N MET A 1 116.78 104.45 -21.78
CA MET A 1 115.69 103.61 -21.24
C MET A 1 116.07 103.31 -19.81
N SER A 2 115.49 104.07 -18.89
CA SER A 2 116.12 104.37 -17.60
C SER A 2 115.97 103.24 -16.59
N GLU A 3 116.99 103.15 -15.75
CA GLU A 3 117.11 102.42 -14.48
C GLU A 3 115.83 102.42 -13.62
N TYR A 4 114.98 103.43 -13.79
CA TYR A 4 113.64 103.54 -13.21
C TYR A 4 112.70 102.36 -13.53
N PHE A 5 112.63 101.90 -14.79
CA PHE A 5 111.75 100.77 -15.14
C PHE A 5 112.28 99.44 -14.60
N LYS A 6 113.61 99.30 -14.45
CA LYS A 6 114.25 98.10 -13.90
C LYS A 6 113.98 98.00 -12.39
N ASN A 7 114.11 99.12 -11.68
CA ASN A 7 113.77 99.22 -10.26
C ASN A 7 112.26 98.96 -10.00
N LEU A 8 111.38 99.49 -10.86
CA LEU A 8 109.93 99.27 -10.73
C LEU A 8 109.52 97.80 -10.97
N ILE A 9 110.16 97.13 -11.93
CA ILE A 9 109.97 95.69 -12.17
C ILE A 9 110.52 94.88 -10.99
N GLU A 10 111.68 95.23 -10.44
CA GLU A 10 112.24 94.56 -9.26
C GLU A 10 111.39 94.76 -8.00
N GLU A 11 110.82 95.94 -7.77
CA GLU A 11 109.86 96.18 -6.69
C GLU A 11 108.56 95.39 -6.86
N ASN A 12 107.99 95.39 -8.07
CA ASN A 12 106.78 94.59 -8.34
C ASN A 12 107.03 93.09 -8.19
N ILE A 13 108.20 92.59 -8.61
CA ILE A 13 108.58 91.18 -8.39
C ILE A 13 108.75 90.89 -6.88
N LYS A 14 109.34 91.81 -6.10
CA LYS A 14 109.43 91.66 -4.63
C LYS A 14 108.04 91.64 -3.99
N GLN A 15 107.15 92.53 -4.39
CA GLN A 15 105.80 92.60 -3.84
C GLN A 15 104.98 91.36 -4.21
N LEU A 16 105.03 90.91 -5.47
CA LEU A 16 104.38 89.66 -5.90
C LEU A 16 104.94 88.43 -5.17
N LYS A 17 106.23 88.40 -4.83
CA LYS A 17 106.80 87.33 -4.00
C LYS A 17 106.23 87.34 -2.58
N VAL A 18 106.14 88.51 -1.96
CA VAL A 18 105.54 88.67 -0.62
C VAL A 18 104.06 88.27 -0.62
N GLU A 19 103.30 88.68 -1.64
CA GLU A 19 101.89 88.32 -1.80
C GLU A 19 101.71 86.81 -2.06
N ASN A 20 102.56 86.21 -2.88
CA ASN A 20 102.53 84.77 -3.14
C ASN A 20 102.92 83.96 -1.90
N ASP A 21 103.92 84.39 -1.13
CA ASP A 21 104.30 83.74 0.13
C ASP A 21 103.19 83.86 1.19
N ALA A 22 102.52 85.03 1.26
CA ALA A 22 101.34 85.22 2.10
C ALA A 22 100.15 84.35 1.66
N TYR A 23 99.91 84.22 0.36
CA TYR A 23 98.88 83.34 -0.19
C TYR A 23 99.18 81.87 0.09
N LEU A 24 100.42 81.43 -0.11
CA LEU A 24 100.86 80.06 0.20
C LEU A 24 100.67 79.78 1.70
N LYS A 25 101.08 80.71 2.57
CA LYS A 25 100.86 80.59 4.01
C LYS A 25 99.38 80.51 4.39
N GLN A 26 98.53 81.36 3.81
CA GLN A 26 97.08 81.32 4.04
C GLN A 26 96.45 80.02 3.50
N LYS A 27 96.93 79.52 2.36
CA LYS A 27 96.49 78.25 1.79
C LYS A 27 96.88 77.09 2.69
N ASP A 28 98.10 77.07 3.22
CA ASP A 28 98.58 76.04 4.15
C ASP A 28 97.79 76.08 5.47
N GLU A 29 97.51 77.28 6.01
CA GLU A 29 96.65 77.45 7.19
C GLU A 29 95.23 76.89 6.93
N LYS A 30 94.64 77.14 5.75
CA LYS A 30 93.34 76.56 5.37
C LYS A 30 93.39 75.04 5.18
N ILE A 31 94.47 74.51 4.60
CA ILE A 31 94.66 73.06 4.45
C ILE A 31 94.75 72.40 5.83
N ASN A 32 95.55 72.95 6.74
CA ASN A 32 95.68 72.43 8.10
C ASN A 32 94.33 72.45 8.84
N LEU A 33 93.55 73.52 8.71
CA LEU A 33 92.21 73.61 9.31
C LEU A 33 91.25 72.56 8.74
N LEU A 34 91.28 72.35 7.41
CA LEU A 34 90.45 71.34 6.74
C LEU A 34 90.88 69.92 7.13
N GLU A 35 92.17 69.64 7.25
CA GLU A 35 92.70 68.36 7.70
C GLU A 35 92.25 68.05 9.14
N GLU A 36 92.27 69.05 10.03
CA GLU A 36 91.79 68.92 11.40
C GLU A 36 90.27 68.66 11.44
N GLU A 37 89.48 69.39 10.63
CA GLU A 37 88.04 69.18 10.52
C GLU A 37 87.70 67.78 9.99
N ILE A 38 88.41 67.31 8.96
CA ILE A 38 88.26 65.96 8.40
C ILE A 38 88.61 64.92 9.46
N LYS A 39 89.72 65.10 10.19
CA LYS A 39 90.15 64.17 11.25
C LYS A 39 89.08 64.08 12.35
N ASN A 40 88.54 65.21 12.79
CA ASN A 40 87.47 65.25 13.79
C ASN A 40 86.18 64.58 13.28
N LYS A 41 85.81 64.78 12.01
CA LYS A 41 84.67 64.09 11.37
C LYS A 41 84.88 62.59 11.29
N ILE A 42 86.07 62.12 10.90
CA ILE A 42 86.41 60.69 10.85
C ILE A 42 86.33 60.08 12.25
N GLN A 43 86.91 60.73 13.26
CA GLN A 43 86.85 60.26 14.64
C GLN A 43 85.41 60.14 15.14
N LYS A 44 84.57 61.14 14.84
CA LYS A 44 83.14 61.10 15.18
C LYS A 44 82.42 59.94 14.47
N ILE A 45 82.64 59.75 13.17
CA ILE A 45 82.04 58.64 12.40
C ILE A 45 82.46 57.29 12.98
N ASN A 46 83.73 57.13 13.35
CA ASN A 46 84.24 55.89 13.94
C ASN A 46 83.57 55.61 15.29
N CYS A 47 83.51 56.61 16.17
CA CYS A 47 82.83 56.49 17.46
C CYS A 47 81.33 56.18 17.32
N ASP A 48 80.62 56.88 16.41
CA ASP A 48 79.20 56.63 16.13
C ASP A 48 78.97 55.22 15.55
N SER A 49 79.92 54.71 14.75
CA SER A 49 79.83 53.37 14.16
C SER A 49 80.12 52.28 15.18
N GLU A 50 81.12 52.46 16.05
CA GLU A 50 81.45 51.55 17.15
C GLU A 50 80.27 51.39 18.11
N ASN A 51 79.66 52.51 18.53
CA ASN A 51 78.47 52.48 19.39
C ASN A 51 77.30 51.73 18.73
N LYS A 52 77.04 51.97 17.43
CA LYS A 52 76.00 51.23 16.69
C LYS A 52 76.30 49.73 16.60
N ILE A 53 77.55 49.35 16.39
CA ILE A 53 77.96 47.95 16.33
C ILE A 53 77.72 47.29 17.70
N GLU A 54 78.07 47.96 18.79
CA GLU A 54 77.82 47.47 20.16
C GLU A 54 76.32 47.30 20.44
N ASP A 55 75.50 48.29 20.06
CA ASP A 55 74.04 48.21 20.17
C ASP A 55 73.47 47.02 19.37
N PHE A 56 73.95 46.80 18.14
CA PHE A 56 73.53 45.65 17.33
C PHE A 56 73.97 44.32 17.93
N GLN A 57 75.19 44.23 18.47
CA GLN A 57 75.68 43.03 19.14
C GLN A 57 74.81 42.70 20.35
N LYS A 58 74.46 43.71 21.16
CA LYS A 58 73.57 43.53 22.31
C LYS A 58 72.17 43.08 21.90
N LEU A 59 71.60 43.68 20.85
CA LEU A 59 70.29 43.30 20.32
C LEU A 59 70.30 41.85 19.78
N ILE A 60 71.37 41.43 19.10
CA ILE A 60 71.53 40.05 18.61
C ILE A 60 71.58 39.08 19.78
N GLU A 61 72.36 39.38 20.83
CA GLU A 61 72.45 38.53 22.02
C GLU A 61 71.10 38.40 22.72
N GLU A 62 70.38 39.52 22.94
CA GLU A 62 69.04 39.50 23.52
C GLU A 62 68.07 38.65 22.69
N LYS A 63 68.11 38.76 21.36
CA LYS A 63 67.29 37.94 20.46
C LYS A 63 67.66 36.47 20.51
N PHE A 64 68.94 36.15 20.61
CA PHE A 64 69.42 34.77 20.71
C PHE A 64 68.96 34.12 22.02
N GLN A 65 69.06 34.83 23.16
CA GLN A 65 68.56 34.35 24.44
C GLN A 65 67.04 34.16 24.44
N GLN A 66 66.28 35.07 23.83
CA GLN A 66 64.83 34.92 23.65
C GLN A 66 64.47 33.66 22.85
N LEU A 67 65.17 33.41 21.73
CA LEU A 67 64.96 32.22 20.90
C LEU A 67 65.29 30.93 21.66
N LYS A 68 66.36 30.95 22.47
CA LYS A 68 66.76 29.81 23.29
C LYS A 68 65.66 29.44 24.29
N ILE A 69 65.15 30.43 25.05
CA ILE A 69 64.05 30.23 26.01
C ILE A 69 62.80 29.68 25.30
N GLN A 70 62.45 30.23 24.13
CA GLN A 70 61.30 29.74 23.36
C GLN A 70 61.49 28.29 22.87
N ASN A 71 62.72 27.90 22.54
CA ASN A 71 63.02 26.54 22.11
C ASN A 71 62.91 25.56 23.28
N ASP A 72 63.47 25.91 24.43
CA ASP A 72 63.40 25.09 25.65
C ASP A 72 61.92 24.88 26.08
N GLN A 73 61.10 25.94 26.03
CA GLN A 73 59.65 25.85 26.30
C GLN A 73 58.92 24.93 25.30
N LYS A 74 59.30 24.95 24.02
CA LYS A 74 58.71 24.06 23.01
C LYS A 74 59.10 22.60 23.26
N GLU A 75 60.35 22.36 23.65
CA GLU A 75 60.86 21.01 23.95
C GLU A 75 60.16 20.42 25.19
N GLU A 76 59.99 21.21 26.25
CA GLU A 76 59.20 20.81 27.43
C GLU A 76 57.76 20.45 27.05
N LYS A 77 57.12 21.25 26.19
CA LYS A 77 55.76 20.99 25.71
C LYS A 77 55.67 19.71 24.88
N ILE A 78 56.65 19.46 24.01
CA ILE A 78 56.74 18.21 23.22
C ILE A 78 56.85 17.01 24.17
N ASN A 79 57.75 17.06 25.14
CA ASN A 79 57.95 15.99 26.12
C ASN A 79 56.67 15.72 26.94
N CYS A 80 55.93 16.76 27.30
CA CYS A 80 54.64 16.64 27.98
C CYS A 80 53.59 15.93 27.10
N LEU A 81 53.45 16.37 25.85
CA LEU A 81 52.51 15.77 24.88
C LEU A 81 52.86 14.30 24.56
N GLU A 82 54.15 13.96 24.46
CA GLU A 82 54.57 12.57 24.26
C GLU A 82 54.19 11.66 25.43
N LYS A 83 54.25 12.18 26.67
CA LYS A 83 53.82 11.45 27.86
C LYS A 83 52.30 11.25 27.86
N GLU A 84 51.53 12.29 27.55
CA GLU A 84 50.07 12.20 27.43
C GLU A 84 49.66 11.19 26.34
N LEU A 85 50.33 11.24 25.18
CA LEU A 85 50.07 10.31 24.08
C LEU A 85 50.36 8.84 24.48
N LYS A 86 51.40 8.59 25.27
CA LYS A 86 51.69 7.25 25.80
C LYS A 86 50.59 6.78 26.76
N THR A 87 50.11 7.64 27.64
CA THR A 87 48.99 7.32 28.55
C THR A 87 47.71 6.99 27.78
N VAL A 88 47.33 7.83 26.82
CA VAL A 88 46.12 7.61 26.00
C VAL A 88 46.21 6.31 25.21
N LYS A 89 47.38 5.96 24.66
CA LYS A 89 47.60 4.67 23.99
C LYS A 89 47.38 3.49 24.94
N ALA A 90 47.93 3.55 26.16
CA ALA A 90 47.75 2.50 27.15
C ALA A 90 46.29 2.34 27.59
N GLU A 91 45.57 3.46 27.80
CA GLU A 91 44.14 3.46 28.12
C GLU A 91 43.31 2.85 26.99
N ASN A 92 43.61 3.20 25.74
CA ASN A 92 42.92 2.65 24.57
C ASN A 92 43.17 1.14 24.42
N ASP A 93 44.38 0.66 24.69
CA ASP A 93 44.70 -0.77 24.66
C ASP A 93 43.92 -1.55 25.75
N VAL A 94 43.74 -0.97 26.94
CA VAL A 94 42.91 -1.55 28.00
C VAL A 94 41.44 -1.57 27.59
N TYR A 95 40.93 -0.48 27.03
CA TYR A 95 39.55 -0.39 26.55
C TYR A 95 39.26 -1.43 25.45
N LEU A 96 40.17 -1.62 24.50
CA LEU A 96 40.03 -2.62 23.44
C LEU A 96 39.99 -4.04 24.01
N LYS A 97 40.86 -4.38 24.96
CA LYS A 97 40.83 -5.70 25.64
C LYS A 97 39.50 -5.96 26.36
N GLN A 98 39.00 -4.98 27.11
CA GLN A 98 37.71 -5.09 27.80
C GLN A 98 36.54 -5.26 26.82
N LYS A 99 36.59 -4.56 25.68
CA LYS A 99 35.60 -4.68 24.63
C LYS A 99 35.60 -6.08 24.03
N ASP A 100 36.78 -6.64 23.72
CA ASP A 100 36.93 -7.98 23.16
C ASP A 100 36.45 -9.07 24.13
N GLU A 101 36.78 -8.95 25.43
CA GLU A 101 36.28 -9.86 26.47
C GLU A 101 34.75 -9.82 26.58
N LYS A 102 34.14 -8.63 26.50
CA LYS A 102 32.70 -8.47 26.54
C LYS A 102 32.02 -9.06 25.30
N ILE A 103 32.60 -8.87 24.11
CA ILE A 103 32.12 -9.48 22.86
C ILE A 103 32.15 -11.00 22.99
N PHE A 104 33.29 -11.58 23.40
CA PHE A 104 33.44 -13.02 23.58
C PHE A 104 32.41 -13.60 24.58
N SER A 105 32.15 -12.91 25.70
CA SER A 105 31.13 -13.33 26.67
C SER A 105 29.72 -13.33 26.06
N LEU A 106 29.38 -12.32 25.26
CA LEU A 106 28.07 -12.22 24.60
C LEU A 106 27.90 -13.30 23.52
N GLU A 107 28.93 -13.57 22.73
CA GLU A 107 28.93 -14.63 21.71
C GLU A 107 28.64 -15.99 22.34
N LYS A 108 29.29 -16.31 23.47
CA LYS A 108 29.07 -17.56 24.20
C LYS A 108 27.65 -17.67 24.77
N GLU A 109 27.08 -16.57 25.27
CA GLU A 109 25.70 -16.54 25.75
C GLU A 109 24.70 -16.79 24.62
N VAL A 110 24.90 -16.13 23.47
CA VAL A 110 24.08 -16.31 22.28
C VAL A 110 24.15 -17.73 21.76
N GLU A 111 25.35 -18.32 21.67
CA GLU A 111 25.54 -19.70 21.25
C GLU A 111 24.78 -20.68 22.16
N THR A 112 24.88 -20.48 23.48
CA THR A 112 24.16 -21.31 24.47
C THR A 112 22.65 -21.21 24.29
N LYS A 113 22.11 -20.00 24.06
CA LYS A 113 20.68 -19.77 23.80
C LYS A 113 20.23 -20.45 22.50
N ILE A 114 21.01 -20.34 21.43
CA ILE A 114 20.73 -21.00 20.14
C ILE A 114 20.71 -22.52 20.30
N GLN A 115 21.68 -23.09 21.03
CA GLN A 115 21.73 -24.53 21.30
C GLN A 115 20.49 -25.01 22.06
N LYS A 116 20.04 -24.25 23.07
CA LYS A 116 18.82 -24.56 23.82
C LYS A 116 17.58 -24.53 22.93
N ILE A 117 17.38 -23.44 22.17
CA ILE A 117 16.26 -23.29 21.23
C ILE A 117 16.22 -24.44 20.22
N ASN A 118 17.39 -24.82 19.67
CA ASN A 118 17.47 -25.94 18.74
C ASN A 118 17.13 -27.30 19.38
N CYS A 119 17.41 -27.49 20.67
CA CYS A 119 17.01 -28.68 21.41
C CYS A 119 15.49 -28.72 21.61
N ASP A 120 14.91 -27.60 22.04
CA ASP A 120 13.47 -27.45 22.26
C ASP A 120 12.69 -27.72 20.97
N TYR A 121 13.08 -27.10 19.85
CA TYR A 121 12.44 -27.36 18.54
C TYR A 121 12.58 -28.81 18.06
N LYS A 122 13.73 -29.45 18.30
CA LYS A 122 13.90 -30.88 17.95
C LYS A 122 12.94 -31.77 18.73
N ASN A 123 12.69 -31.45 20.00
CA ASN A 123 11.75 -32.19 20.84
C ASN A 123 10.30 -31.97 20.37
N GLU A 124 9.89 -30.72 20.12
CA GLU A 124 8.56 -30.40 19.58
C GLU A 124 8.29 -31.09 18.24
N ILE A 125 9.26 -31.08 17.32
CA ILE A 125 9.14 -31.79 16.03
C ILE A 125 8.97 -33.30 16.25
N LYS A 126 9.65 -33.88 17.24
CA LYS A 126 9.52 -35.31 17.56
C LYS A 126 8.13 -35.64 18.09
N GLU A 127 7.58 -34.80 18.97
CA GLU A 127 6.22 -34.95 19.52
C GLU A 127 5.14 -34.78 18.44
N MET A 128 5.29 -33.77 17.57
CA MET A 128 4.38 -33.56 16.43
C MET A 128 4.40 -34.75 15.48
N LYS A 129 5.58 -35.30 15.16
CA LYS A 129 5.69 -36.51 14.32
C LYS A 129 4.99 -37.72 14.96
N GLY A 130 5.13 -37.91 16.27
CA GLY A 130 4.39 -38.95 16.99
C GLY A 130 2.88 -38.78 16.90
N SER A 131 2.39 -37.55 17.07
CA SER A 131 0.96 -37.22 16.97
C SER A 131 0.40 -37.44 15.56
N ILE A 132 1.15 -37.06 14.53
CA ILE A 132 0.77 -37.30 13.13
C ILE A 132 0.65 -38.79 12.82
N GLU A 133 1.58 -39.62 13.32
CA GLU A 133 1.55 -41.06 13.06
C GLU A 133 0.37 -41.76 13.77
N GLN A 134 0.03 -41.29 14.98
CA GLN A 134 -1.19 -41.73 15.66
C GLN A 134 -2.44 -41.36 14.86
N LEU A 135 -2.56 -40.11 14.39
CA LEU A 135 -3.71 -39.66 13.60
C LEU A 135 -3.87 -40.44 12.29
N LYS A 136 -2.78 -40.81 11.62
CA LYS A 136 -2.82 -41.69 10.44
C LYS A 136 -3.40 -43.05 10.78
N THR A 137 -2.92 -43.66 11.86
CA THR A 137 -3.40 -44.97 12.31
C THR A 137 -4.90 -44.94 12.61
N GLU A 138 -5.37 -43.89 13.31
CA GLU A 138 -6.80 -43.70 13.57
C GLU A 138 -7.62 -43.47 12.29
N ASN A 139 -7.05 -42.76 11.31
CA ASN A 139 -7.71 -42.53 10.02
C ASN A 139 -7.83 -43.82 9.20
N ASP A 140 -6.78 -44.65 9.19
CA ASP A 140 -6.79 -45.94 8.51
C ASP A 140 -7.84 -46.88 9.10
N GLN A 141 -7.95 -46.93 10.44
CA GLN A 141 -9.02 -47.68 11.13
C GLN A 141 -10.43 -47.18 10.79
N LYS A 142 -10.62 -45.85 10.69
CA LYS A 142 -11.89 -45.26 10.28
C LYS A 142 -12.24 -45.61 8.84
N ASN A 143 -11.27 -45.57 7.93
CA ASN A 143 -11.47 -45.94 6.53
C ASN A 143 -11.87 -47.41 6.37
N GLU A 144 -11.23 -48.31 7.12
CA GLU A 144 -11.62 -49.73 7.14
C GLU A 144 -13.07 -49.91 7.61
N LYS A 145 -13.48 -49.18 8.66
CA LYS A 145 -14.87 -49.18 9.15
C LYS A 145 -15.87 -48.61 8.13
N ILE A 146 -15.49 -47.54 7.40
CA ILE A 146 -16.31 -46.96 6.33
C ILE A 146 -16.52 -47.98 5.22
N ASN A 147 -15.47 -48.66 4.76
CA ASN A 147 -15.57 -49.68 3.72
C ASN A 147 -16.54 -50.80 4.12
N LEU A 148 -16.47 -51.28 5.36
CA LEU A 148 -17.40 -52.29 5.88
C LEU A 148 -18.86 -51.81 5.89
N LEU A 149 -19.09 -50.55 6.28
CA LEU A 149 -20.43 -49.93 6.27
C LEU A 149 -20.96 -49.75 4.85
N GLU A 150 -20.11 -49.37 3.89
CA GLU A 150 -20.50 -49.24 2.48
C GLU A 150 -20.95 -50.58 1.90
N GLU A 151 -20.23 -51.67 2.19
CA GLU A 151 -20.63 -53.02 1.80
C GLU A 151 -22.00 -53.41 2.38
N GLU A 152 -22.25 -53.08 3.65
CA GLU A 152 -23.53 -53.34 4.32
C GLU A 152 -24.68 -52.54 3.68
N ILE A 153 -24.46 -51.25 3.39
CA ILE A 153 -25.42 -50.38 2.70
C ILE A 153 -25.75 -50.93 1.30
N ILE A 154 -24.75 -51.37 0.53
CA ILE A 154 -24.96 -51.96 -0.80
C ILE A 154 -25.83 -53.22 -0.69
N LYS A 155 -25.56 -54.09 0.29
CA LYS A 155 -26.34 -55.30 0.54
C LYS A 155 -27.79 -54.97 0.87
N GLU A 156 -28.03 -53.96 1.70
CA GLU A 156 -29.37 -53.55 2.10
C GLU A 156 -30.13 -52.86 0.96
N LYS A 157 -29.43 -52.07 0.14
CA LYS A 157 -30.00 -51.47 -1.07
C LYS A 157 -30.48 -52.54 -2.06
N ARG A 158 -29.69 -53.60 -2.30
CA ARG A 158 -30.10 -54.74 -3.14
C ARG A 158 -31.34 -55.46 -2.59
N LYS A 159 -31.46 -55.61 -1.26
CA LYS A 159 -32.68 -56.17 -0.65
C LYS A 159 -33.89 -55.29 -0.93
N ARG A 160 -33.75 -53.96 -0.77
CA ARG A 160 -34.85 -53.00 -1.08
C ARG A 160 -35.25 -53.05 -2.54
N GLU A 161 -34.29 -53.07 -3.46
CA GLU A 161 -34.55 -53.21 -4.90
C GLU A 161 -35.31 -54.50 -5.23
N LEU A 162 -34.98 -55.61 -4.56
CA LEU A 162 -35.71 -56.87 -4.71
C LEU A 162 -37.16 -56.77 -4.20
N VAL A 163 -37.37 -56.14 -3.03
CA VAL A 163 -38.71 -55.89 -2.48
C VAL A 163 -39.53 -54.98 -3.41
N GLU A 164 -38.93 -53.90 -3.91
CA GLU A 164 -39.56 -53.02 -4.89
C GLU A 164 -39.90 -53.75 -6.19
N PHE A 165 -39.04 -54.64 -6.68
CA PHE A 165 -39.33 -55.46 -7.86
C PHE A 165 -40.52 -56.39 -7.65
N VAL A 166 -40.61 -57.05 -6.48
CA VAL A 166 -41.76 -57.89 -6.11
C VAL A 166 -43.03 -57.04 -6.03
N ASN A 167 -42.99 -55.92 -5.29
CA ASN A 167 -44.12 -54.99 -5.18
C ASN A 167 -44.54 -54.43 -6.54
N LYS A 168 -43.58 -54.11 -7.43
CA LYS A 168 -43.86 -53.58 -8.77
C LYS A 168 -44.54 -54.63 -9.65
N ASN A 169 -44.22 -55.91 -9.51
CA ASN A 169 -44.93 -56.99 -10.21
C ASN A 169 -46.35 -57.19 -9.64
N GLU A 170 -46.52 -57.12 -8.33
CA GLU A 170 -47.86 -57.13 -7.70
C GLU A 170 -48.70 -55.92 -8.14
N ILE A 171 -48.11 -54.72 -8.12
CA ILE A 171 -48.72 -53.48 -8.61
C ILE A 171 -48.99 -53.58 -10.11
N LYS A 172 -48.16 -54.26 -10.91
CA LYS A 172 -48.43 -54.46 -12.35
C LYS A 172 -49.65 -55.36 -12.58
N ILE A 173 -49.83 -56.39 -11.75
CA ILE A 173 -51.04 -57.24 -11.74
C ILE A 173 -52.27 -56.45 -11.24
N LEU A 174 -52.08 -55.54 -10.28
CA LEU A 174 -53.13 -54.64 -9.79
C LEU A 174 -53.50 -53.59 -10.84
N ASN A 175 -52.52 -52.99 -11.50
CA ASN A 175 -52.66 -51.97 -12.53
C ASN A 175 -53.26 -52.56 -13.82
N SER A 176 -53.03 -53.83 -14.16
CA SER A 176 -53.77 -54.44 -15.28
C SER A 176 -55.27 -54.54 -14.98
N LYS A 177 -55.65 -54.77 -13.71
CA LYS A 177 -57.05 -54.72 -13.25
C LYS A 177 -57.58 -53.29 -13.13
N MET A 178 -56.72 -52.33 -12.77
CA MET A 178 -57.08 -50.92 -12.63
C MET A 178 -57.14 -50.19 -13.97
N ASN A 179 -56.38 -50.61 -14.99
CA ASN A 179 -56.46 -50.09 -16.36
C ASN A 179 -57.76 -50.51 -17.04
N GLU A 180 -58.28 -51.71 -16.78
CA GLU A 180 -59.66 -52.08 -17.15
C GLU A 180 -60.72 -51.15 -16.52
N ALA A 181 -60.42 -50.55 -15.35
CA ALA A 181 -61.27 -49.56 -14.68
C ALA A 181 -61.00 -48.10 -15.13
N ASN A 182 -59.76 -47.76 -15.50
CA ASN A 182 -59.36 -46.44 -15.96
C ASN A 182 -59.71 -46.20 -17.43
N ASP A 183 -59.74 -47.21 -18.30
CA ASP A 183 -60.29 -47.08 -19.66
C ASP A 183 -61.78 -46.65 -19.64
N LEU A 184 -62.47 -46.86 -18.51
CA LEU A 184 -63.81 -46.36 -18.24
C LEU A 184 -63.84 -44.89 -17.74
N MET A 185 -62.75 -44.39 -17.14
CA MET A 185 -62.60 -43.02 -16.61
C MET A 185 -61.86 -42.05 -17.57
N ASP A 186 -60.91 -42.51 -18.37
CA ASP A 186 -60.13 -41.70 -19.31
C ASP A 186 -60.97 -41.24 -20.51
N LYS A 187 -62.09 -41.91 -20.76
CA LYS A 187 -63.15 -41.42 -21.66
C LYS A 187 -63.92 -40.20 -21.08
N LYS A 188 -63.69 -39.83 -19.81
CA LYS A 188 -64.32 -38.69 -19.12
C LYS A 188 -63.38 -37.55 -18.74
N ILE A 189 -62.06 -37.74 -18.72
CA ILE A 189 -61.09 -36.71 -18.23
C ILE A 189 -60.19 -36.14 -19.35
N GLY A 190 -60.13 -36.79 -20.51
CA GLY A 190 -59.30 -36.36 -21.66
C GLY A 190 -59.63 -35.00 -22.28
N ASP A 191 -60.77 -34.40 -21.94
CA ASP A 191 -61.24 -33.12 -22.51
C ASP A 191 -60.98 -31.89 -21.62
N LEU A 192 -60.31 -32.01 -20.45
CA LEU A 192 -60.24 -30.89 -19.48
C LEU A 192 -58.85 -30.30 -19.15
N ILE A 193 -57.74 -30.77 -19.73
CA ILE A 193 -56.41 -30.15 -19.49
C ILE A 193 -55.62 -29.97 -20.80
N LYS A 194 -56.13 -29.10 -21.68
CA LYS A 194 -55.38 -28.48 -22.78
C LYS A 194 -55.76 -27.01 -22.95
N ALA A 195 -55.61 -26.21 -21.89
CA ALA A 195 -55.55 -24.76 -21.98
C ALA A 195 -55.03 -24.20 -20.65
N ASN A 196 -53.74 -23.85 -20.59
CA ASN A 196 -53.21 -22.68 -19.88
C ASN A 196 -51.68 -22.73 -19.91
N ASN A 197 -51.11 -22.37 -21.06
CA ASN A 197 -49.73 -21.95 -21.17
C ASN A 197 -49.60 -20.55 -20.56
N SER A 198 -49.50 -20.43 -19.22
CA SER A 198 -49.02 -19.19 -18.61
C SER A 198 -47.53 -19.33 -18.29
N ASN A 199 -46.69 -19.17 -19.31
CA ASN A 199 -45.29 -18.75 -19.10
C ASN A 199 -45.22 -17.24 -18.85
N LEU A 200 -46.27 -16.67 -18.26
CA LEU A 200 -46.35 -15.26 -17.90
C LEU A 200 -45.41 -15.01 -16.74
N VAL A 201 -44.66 -13.92 -16.82
CA VAL A 201 -43.82 -13.43 -15.75
C VAL A 201 -44.49 -12.20 -15.17
N GLU A 202 -44.72 -12.22 -13.87
CA GLU A 202 -45.30 -11.12 -13.11
C GLU A 202 -44.19 -10.45 -12.30
N PHE A 203 -44.06 -9.15 -12.45
CA PHE A 203 -43.19 -8.37 -11.59
C PHE A 203 -43.78 -8.30 -10.18
N VAL A 204 -42.97 -8.64 -9.19
CA VAL A 204 -43.33 -8.60 -7.78
C VAL A 204 -42.61 -7.45 -7.11
N GLU A 205 -43.34 -6.36 -6.90
CA GLU A 205 -42.84 -5.16 -6.23
C GLU A 205 -42.54 -5.47 -4.75
N ILE A 206 -41.29 -5.25 -4.35
CA ILE A 206 -40.88 -5.25 -2.95
C ILE A 206 -40.21 -3.91 -2.71
N LYS A 207 -40.87 -3.04 -1.95
CA LYS A 207 -40.28 -1.76 -1.57
C LYS A 207 -39.00 -1.99 -0.80
N ASN A 208 -37.92 -1.33 -1.19
CA ASN A 208 -36.61 -1.60 -0.62
C ASN A 208 -35.75 -0.34 -0.47
N LYS A 209 -34.72 -0.46 0.35
CA LYS A 209 -33.70 0.56 0.60
C LYS A 209 -32.41 -0.13 1.06
N TRP A 210 -31.28 0.56 0.96
CA TRP A 210 -30.04 0.12 1.58
C TRP A 210 -30.10 0.29 3.09
N SER A 211 -29.65 -0.72 3.84
CA SER A 211 -29.70 -0.71 5.32
C SER A 211 -28.41 -1.17 5.96
N GLU A 212 -27.63 -2.03 5.29
CA GLU A 212 -26.42 -2.63 5.89
C GLU A 212 -25.18 -2.28 5.08
N ILE A 213 -24.12 -1.90 5.79
CA ILE A 213 -22.81 -1.59 5.24
C ILE A 213 -21.82 -2.61 5.80
N TYR A 214 -21.22 -3.40 4.91
CA TYR A 214 -20.13 -4.31 5.22
C TYR A 214 -18.83 -3.83 4.58
N GLY A 215 -17.85 -3.56 5.43
CA GLY A 215 -16.59 -2.93 5.05
C GLY A 215 -16.16 -1.95 6.12
N ILE A 216 -14.86 -1.66 6.16
CA ILE A 216 -14.27 -0.82 7.20
C ILE A 216 -13.60 0.37 6.52
N CYS A 217 -14.16 1.57 6.74
CA CYS A 217 -13.53 2.81 6.28
C CYS A 217 -12.18 3.07 6.98
N CYS A 218 -12.10 2.79 8.28
CA CYS A 218 -10.91 2.86 9.14
C CYS A 218 -11.12 2.09 10.45
N SER A 219 -10.06 1.95 11.25
CA SER A 219 -10.08 1.32 12.57
C SER A 219 -11.15 1.89 13.53
N ASN A 220 -11.51 3.16 13.35
CA ASN A 220 -12.50 3.87 14.17
C ASN A 220 -13.95 3.67 13.72
N LEU A 221 -14.20 2.90 12.65
CA LEU A 221 -15.54 2.60 12.13
C LEU A 221 -16.40 3.86 11.92
N CYS A 222 -15.81 4.95 11.41
CA CYS A 222 -16.48 6.25 11.24
C CYS A 222 -17.79 6.15 10.45
N ILE A 223 -17.81 5.27 9.45
CA ILE A 223 -18.96 4.94 8.61
C ILE A 223 -19.22 3.43 8.74
N ASN A 224 -20.45 3.06 9.08
CA ASN A 224 -20.93 1.69 9.28
C ASN A 224 -22.47 1.64 9.23
N SER A 225 -23.11 0.47 9.37
CA SER A 225 -24.58 0.34 9.30
C SER A 225 -25.37 1.22 10.27
N LEU A 226 -24.82 1.55 11.45
CA LEU A 226 -25.47 2.45 12.43
C LEU A 226 -25.20 3.93 12.15
N LYS A 227 -24.12 4.22 11.42
CA LYS A 227 -23.72 5.58 11.01
C LYS A 227 -23.38 5.55 9.52
N PRO A 228 -24.40 5.44 8.65
CA PRO A 228 -24.17 5.21 7.22
C PRO A 228 -23.73 6.46 6.46
N ILE A 229 -23.71 7.61 7.14
CA ILE A 229 -23.30 8.91 6.61
C ILE A 229 -22.21 9.49 7.51
N GLY A 230 -21.10 9.87 6.92
CA GLY A 230 -19.99 10.53 7.62
C GLY A 230 -18.78 10.72 6.71
N ASN A 231 -17.68 11.17 7.31
CA ASN A 231 -16.36 11.22 6.68
C ASN A 231 -15.42 10.30 7.46
N CYS A 232 -14.47 9.67 6.76
CA CYS A 232 -13.43 8.88 7.41
C CYS A 232 -12.36 9.82 7.99
N ILE A 233 -12.08 9.72 9.30
CA ILE A 233 -11.09 10.58 9.96
C ILE A 233 -9.65 10.30 9.50
N GLU A 234 -9.39 9.12 8.96
CA GLU A 234 -8.10 8.76 8.34
C GLU A 234 -8.02 9.20 6.87
N GLY A 235 -9.01 9.94 6.35
CA GLY A 235 -9.03 10.43 4.97
C GLY A 235 -9.20 9.36 3.89
N ASN A 236 -9.63 8.14 4.27
CA ASN A 236 -9.93 7.06 3.32
C ASN A 236 -11.25 7.33 2.57
N GLY A 237 -11.27 7.09 1.26
CA GLY A 237 -12.48 7.20 0.46
C GLY A 237 -13.41 6.01 0.67
N PHE A 238 -14.71 6.26 0.81
CA PHE A 238 -15.72 5.25 1.17
C PHE A 238 -17.12 5.62 0.67
N GLY A 239 -18.04 4.66 0.62
CA GLY A 239 -19.43 4.89 0.22
C GLY A 239 -20.35 5.16 1.41
N ASN A 240 -21.16 6.21 1.33
CA ASN A 240 -22.22 6.54 2.29
C ASN A 240 -23.59 6.19 1.71
N ILE A 241 -24.50 5.63 2.51
CA ILE A 241 -25.91 5.50 2.10
C ILE A 241 -26.59 6.85 2.33
N ILE A 242 -27.09 7.47 1.27
CA ILE A 242 -27.84 8.74 1.32
C ILE A 242 -29.28 8.51 0.86
N ASP A 243 -30.22 9.15 1.55
CA ASP A 243 -31.66 9.09 1.25
C ASP A 243 -32.23 7.66 1.17
N ASN A 244 -31.62 6.72 1.89
CA ASN A 244 -31.94 5.28 1.94
C ASN A 244 -31.78 4.51 0.62
N GLU A 245 -31.80 5.14 -0.56
CA GLU A 245 -31.70 4.46 -1.85
C GLU A 245 -30.35 4.65 -2.55
N ASN A 246 -29.66 5.77 -2.33
CA ASN A 246 -28.49 6.10 -3.13
C ASN A 246 -27.22 5.91 -2.31
N ILE A 247 -26.11 5.68 -2.99
CA ILE A 247 -24.79 5.56 -2.37
C ILE A 247 -23.94 6.70 -2.90
N LYS A 248 -23.46 7.57 -2.01
CA LYS A 248 -22.55 8.66 -2.37
C LYS A 248 -21.13 8.28 -2.00
N TYR A 249 -20.24 8.33 -2.98
CA TYR A 249 -18.82 8.19 -2.76
C TYR A 249 -18.25 9.47 -2.13
N ILE A 250 -17.49 9.30 -1.05
CA ILE A 250 -16.69 10.36 -0.44
C ILE A 250 -15.24 10.13 -0.85
N GLY A 251 -14.65 11.15 -1.46
CA GLY A 251 -13.28 11.11 -2.00
C GLY A 251 -12.20 10.84 -0.96
N VAL A 252 -10.99 10.62 -1.45
CA VAL A 252 -9.78 10.50 -0.63
C VAL A 252 -9.19 11.89 -0.45
N ASP A 253 -8.88 12.24 0.80
CA ASP A 253 -8.06 13.41 1.11
C ASP A 253 -6.57 13.00 1.19
N GLU A 254 -6.23 12.13 2.16
CA GLU A 254 -4.86 11.67 2.42
C GLU A 254 -4.70 10.12 2.42
N GLY A 255 -5.81 9.37 2.41
CA GLY A 255 -5.82 7.91 2.57
C GLY A 255 -5.92 7.09 1.27
N PHE A 256 -6.62 5.95 1.34
CA PHE A 256 -6.87 5.06 0.20
C PHE A 256 -8.36 4.82 -0.01
N ASN A 257 -8.74 4.50 -1.26
CA ASN A 257 -10.09 4.08 -1.59
C ASN A 257 -10.37 2.69 -0.96
N LYS A 258 -11.35 2.62 -0.06
CA LYS A 258 -11.77 1.39 0.59
C LYS A 258 -12.96 0.78 -0.15
N TYR A 259 -13.01 -0.54 -0.14
CA TYR A 259 -14.12 -1.33 -0.69
C TYR A 259 -15.26 -1.38 0.32
N VAL A 260 -16.49 -1.29 -0.17
CA VAL A 260 -17.71 -1.45 0.63
C VAL A 260 -18.70 -2.36 -0.09
N CYS A 261 -19.31 -3.28 0.65
CA CYS A 261 -20.48 -4.04 0.23
C CYS A 261 -21.70 -3.50 0.97
N ILE A 262 -22.79 -3.25 0.25
CA ILE A 262 -24.00 -2.66 0.80
C ILE A 262 -25.18 -3.58 0.48
N TYR A 263 -25.99 -3.89 1.48
CA TYR A 263 -27.15 -4.78 1.36
C TYR A 263 -28.46 -4.04 1.56
N ALA A 264 -29.48 -4.48 0.83
CA ALA A 264 -30.82 -3.96 0.96
C ALA A 264 -31.54 -4.54 2.19
N GLU A 265 -32.49 -3.79 2.73
CA GLU A 265 -33.25 -4.14 3.93
C GLU A 265 -34.11 -5.39 3.72
N ASN A 266 -34.81 -5.45 2.60
CA ASN A 266 -35.74 -6.53 2.31
C ASN A 266 -35.13 -7.58 1.39
N LEU A 267 -35.40 -8.84 1.72
CA LEU A 267 -35.06 -9.99 0.91
C LEU A 267 -36.08 -10.18 -0.22
N PHE A 268 -35.62 -10.68 -1.35
CA PHE A 268 -36.47 -11.23 -2.40
C PHE A 268 -36.72 -12.70 -2.08
N ASN A 269 -37.97 -12.99 -1.67
CA ASN A 269 -38.42 -14.31 -1.26
C ASN A 269 -39.24 -14.94 -2.38
N ASN A 270 -39.20 -16.26 -2.50
CA ASN A 270 -40.12 -16.99 -3.37
C ASN A 270 -41.58 -16.72 -2.95
N PRO A 271 -42.43 -16.14 -3.82
CA PRO A 271 -43.82 -15.87 -3.45
C PRO A 271 -44.62 -17.15 -3.21
N GLN A 272 -45.38 -17.17 -2.13
CA GLN A 272 -46.28 -18.28 -1.82
C GLN A 272 -47.49 -18.27 -2.77
N ASN A 273 -47.86 -19.44 -3.29
CA ASN A 273 -49.03 -19.64 -4.14
C ASN A 273 -49.00 -18.88 -5.48
N SER A 274 -47.82 -18.64 -6.05
CA SER A 274 -47.73 -18.01 -7.36
C SER A 274 -48.11 -19.00 -8.47
N LEU A 275 -49.08 -18.62 -9.31
CA LEU A 275 -49.47 -19.36 -10.52
C LEU A 275 -48.56 -19.04 -11.72
N ASN A 276 -47.92 -17.86 -11.68
CA ASN A 276 -47.05 -17.34 -12.71
C ASN A 276 -45.60 -17.29 -12.22
N TYR A 277 -44.67 -17.03 -13.14
CA TYR A 277 -43.30 -16.75 -12.74
C TYR A 277 -43.26 -15.41 -12.03
N SER A 278 -42.45 -15.29 -10.99
CA SER A 278 -42.33 -14.07 -10.21
C SER A 278 -40.97 -13.43 -10.46
N LEU A 279 -40.95 -12.20 -10.99
CA LEU A 279 -39.74 -11.42 -11.25
C LEU A 279 -39.54 -10.38 -10.16
N HIS A 280 -38.40 -10.45 -9.48
CA HIS A 280 -37.87 -9.34 -8.71
C HIS A 280 -36.74 -8.68 -9.48
N TYR A 281 -36.67 -7.35 -9.44
CA TYR A 281 -35.74 -6.60 -10.27
C TYR A 281 -35.35 -5.28 -9.61
N PHE A 282 -34.07 -4.90 -9.73
CA PHE A 282 -33.59 -3.57 -9.35
C PHE A 282 -32.48 -3.12 -10.29
N GLU A 283 -32.29 -1.81 -10.38
CA GLU A 283 -31.25 -1.18 -11.19
C GLU A 283 -30.33 -0.29 -10.34
N ILE A 284 -29.09 -0.15 -10.80
CA ILE A 284 -28.15 0.85 -10.32
C ILE A 284 -27.60 1.63 -11.50
N LYS A 285 -27.44 2.94 -11.33
CA LYS A 285 -26.71 3.80 -12.27
C LYS A 285 -25.41 4.22 -11.63
N CYS A 286 -24.30 3.91 -12.30
CA CYS A 286 -22.98 4.04 -11.71
C CYS A 286 -22.26 5.30 -12.20
N LYS A 287 -21.85 6.16 -11.28
CA LYS A 287 -21.00 7.33 -11.56
C LYS A 287 -19.62 7.15 -10.94
N ILE A 288 -18.59 7.18 -11.79
CA ILE A 288 -17.19 7.14 -11.41
C ILE A 288 -16.81 8.48 -10.77
N GLU A 289 -16.36 8.48 -9.52
CA GLU A 289 -15.96 9.72 -8.82
C GLU A 289 -14.54 9.69 -8.25
N GLY A 290 -13.91 8.52 -8.08
CA GLY A 290 -12.51 8.44 -7.66
C GLY A 290 -11.50 8.64 -8.81
N GLU A 291 -10.33 9.18 -8.47
CA GLU A 291 -9.18 9.31 -9.38
C GLU A 291 -8.78 7.96 -9.97
N LEU A 292 -8.54 7.91 -11.28
CA LEU A 292 -8.18 6.69 -12.04
C LEU A 292 -6.90 6.00 -11.53
N ASN A 293 -6.00 6.74 -10.89
CA ASN A 293 -4.61 6.30 -10.68
C ASN A 293 -4.33 5.74 -9.26
N LYS A 294 -5.31 5.77 -8.32
CA LYS A 294 -5.11 5.41 -6.90
C LYS A 294 -5.85 4.13 -6.46
N GLY A 295 -6.02 3.18 -7.37
CA GLY A 295 -6.48 1.82 -7.04
C GLY A 295 -7.52 1.26 -8.01
N ASN A 296 -7.74 -0.05 -7.91
CA ASN A 296 -8.71 -0.77 -8.75
C ASN A 296 -10.13 -0.25 -8.45
N LYS A 297 -10.79 0.28 -9.48
CA LYS A 297 -12.22 0.61 -9.45
C LYS A 297 -13.00 -0.68 -9.40
N LEU A 298 -13.97 -0.76 -8.51
CA LEU A 298 -14.85 -1.91 -8.42
C LEU A 298 -16.28 -1.42 -8.26
N VAL A 299 -17.15 -1.90 -9.16
CA VAL A 299 -18.58 -1.92 -8.91
C VAL A 299 -19.09 -3.29 -9.30
N ALA A 300 -19.91 -3.88 -8.44
CA ALA A 300 -20.64 -5.10 -8.73
C ALA A 300 -22.08 -5.00 -8.21
N ILE A 301 -23.02 -5.52 -8.98
CA ILE A 301 -24.44 -5.62 -8.61
C ILE A 301 -24.83 -7.08 -8.57
N GLY A 302 -25.63 -7.49 -7.58
CA GLY A 302 -26.09 -8.85 -7.54
C GLY A 302 -27.00 -9.18 -6.37
N PHE A 303 -26.94 -10.46 -6.02
CA PHE A 303 -27.65 -11.03 -4.91
C PHE A 303 -26.72 -11.84 -4.02
N LYS A 304 -26.99 -11.77 -2.72
CA LYS A 304 -26.47 -12.69 -1.70
C LYS A 304 -27.57 -13.68 -1.33
N ASN A 305 -27.33 -14.98 -1.50
CA ASN A 305 -28.20 -16.02 -0.97
C ASN A 305 -28.14 -16.00 0.56
N TYR A 306 -29.29 -15.82 1.21
CA TYR A 306 -29.37 -15.61 2.66
C TYR A 306 -29.01 -16.87 3.46
N SER A 307 -29.41 -18.05 2.99
CA SER A 307 -29.19 -19.34 3.68
C SER A 307 -27.74 -19.80 3.60
N THR A 308 -27.11 -19.63 2.42
CA THR A 308 -25.78 -20.18 2.12
C THR A 308 -24.66 -19.15 2.20
N ASN A 309 -24.99 -17.86 2.35
CA ASN A 309 -24.04 -16.74 2.25
C ASN A 309 -23.29 -16.64 0.90
N LYS A 310 -23.73 -17.36 -0.15
CA LYS A 310 -23.12 -17.31 -1.48
C LYS A 310 -23.56 -16.06 -2.25
N TYR A 311 -22.69 -15.56 -3.12
CA TYR A 311 -22.95 -14.37 -3.93
C TYR A 311 -23.06 -14.71 -5.41
N ILE A 312 -23.95 -14.00 -6.09
CA ILE A 312 -24.13 -14.05 -7.54
C ILE A 312 -24.19 -12.61 -8.01
N TYR A 313 -23.17 -12.15 -8.72
CA TYR A 313 -23.06 -10.74 -9.10
C TYR A 313 -22.42 -10.54 -10.45
N TYR A 314 -22.73 -9.40 -11.05
CA TYR A 314 -22.05 -8.88 -12.22
C TYR A 314 -21.05 -7.79 -11.80
N ALA A 315 -19.76 -8.06 -12.00
CA ALA A 315 -18.66 -7.13 -11.77
C ALA A 315 -18.37 -6.32 -13.05
N ALA A 316 -18.91 -5.10 -13.12
CA ALA A 316 -18.86 -4.27 -14.33
C ALA A 316 -17.43 -3.93 -14.77
N HIS A 317 -16.53 -3.68 -13.82
CA HIS A 317 -15.14 -3.29 -14.09
C HIS A 317 -14.35 -4.33 -14.88
N ASN A 318 -14.64 -5.62 -14.67
CA ASN A 318 -14.00 -6.72 -15.40
C ASN A 318 -14.92 -7.32 -16.46
N ALA A 319 -16.14 -6.79 -16.59
CA ALA A 319 -17.23 -7.35 -17.39
C ALA A 319 -17.42 -8.86 -17.15
N ARG A 320 -17.51 -9.27 -15.88
CA ARG A 320 -17.66 -10.69 -15.51
C ARG A 320 -18.91 -10.92 -14.67
N ILE A 321 -19.58 -12.03 -14.91
CA ILE A 321 -20.57 -12.57 -14.00
C ILE A 321 -19.89 -13.65 -13.17
N CYS A 322 -19.96 -13.52 -11.84
CA CYS A 322 -19.36 -14.43 -10.87
C CYS A 322 -20.46 -15.15 -10.09
N TYR A 323 -20.37 -16.47 -9.97
CA TYR A 323 -21.25 -17.29 -9.13
C TYR A 323 -20.50 -18.53 -8.62
N GLU A 324 -20.87 -18.99 -7.42
CA GLU A 324 -20.18 -20.05 -6.64
C GLU A 324 -18.76 -19.67 -6.14
N GLU A 325 -18.27 -20.33 -5.07
CA GLU A 325 -17.05 -19.92 -4.35
C GLU A 325 -15.74 -20.11 -5.13
N LYS A 326 -15.73 -20.82 -6.27
CA LYS A 326 -14.47 -21.19 -6.97
C LYS A 326 -14.66 -21.37 -8.49
N ASP A 327 -14.51 -20.27 -9.24
CA ASP A 327 -14.06 -20.27 -10.66
C ASP A 327 -15.11 -20.38 -11.79
N LYS A 328 -16.41 -20.34 -11.52
CA LYS A 328 -17.39 -20.18 -12.61
C LYS A 328 -17.58 -18.70 -12.93
N GLU A 329 -16.75 -18.21 -13.85
CA GLU A 329 -16.86 -16.87 -14.40
C GLU A 329 -17.31 -16.88 -15.85
N PHE A 330 -18.27 -16.01 -16.18
CA PHE A 330 -18.60 -15.70 -17.57
C PHE A 330 -18.05 -14.32 -17.90
N LYS A 331 -17.00 -14.29 -18.73
CA LYS A 331 -16.46 -13.04 -19.25
C LYS A 331 -17.34 -12.52 -20.40
N LEU A 332 -17.73 -11.26 -20.31
CA LEU A 332 -18.47 -10.55 -21.33
C LEU A 332 -17.52 -9.65 -22.14
N SER A 333 -17.80 -9.51 -23.43
CA SER A 333 -17.01 -8.69 -24.36
C SER A 333 -17.50 -7.24 -24.40
N THR A 334 -17.60 -6.58 -23.26
CA THR A 334 -18.19 -5.23 -23.19
C THR A 334 -17.38 -4.30 -22.31
N SER A 335 -17.24 -3.04 -22.74
CA SER A 335 -16.66 -1.96 -21.95
C SER A 335 -17.73 -1.27 -21.11
N PHE A 336 -17.38 -0.95 -19.87
CA PHE A 336 -18.21 -0.17 -18.95
C PHE A 336 -17.99 1.34 -19.18
N ASN A 337 -19.08 2.12 -19.25
CA ASN A 337 -19.04 3.57 -19.36
C ASN A 337 -19.61 4.25 -18.11
N ASN A 338 -19.16 5.49 -17.86
CA ASN A 338 -19.73 6.32 -16.81
C ASN A 338 -21.23 6.56 -17.07
N ASN A 339 -22.06 6.44 -16.03
CA ASN A 339 -23.52 6.52 -16.08
C ASN A 339 -24.23 5.34 -16.77
N ASP A 340 -23.56 4.22 -17.05
CA ASP A 340 -24.26 2.99 -17.42
C ASP A 340 -25.23 2.58 -16.29
N ILE A 341 -26.40 2.08 -16.70
CA ILE A 341 -27.42 1.51 -15.83
C ILE A 341 -27.30 0.01 -15.87
N PHE A 342 -27.10 -0.63 -14.73
CA PHE A 342 -27.06 -2.08 -14.60
C PHE A 342 -28.27 -2.56 -13.82
N GLY A 343 -28.89 -3.62 -14.30
CA GLY A 343 -29.98 -4.26 -13.58
C GLY A 343 -29.68 -5.70 -13.23
N CYS A 344 -30.35 -6.17 -12.19
CA CYS A 344 -30.27 -7.55 -11.72
C CYS A 344 -31.67 -8.08 -11.47
N GLY A 345 -32.02 -9.15 -12.18
CA GLY A 345 -33.33 -9.80 -12.09
C GLY A 345 -33.22 -11.19 -11.50
N LEU A 346 -34.15 -11.53 -10.62
CA LEU A 346 -34.33 -12.85 -10.02
C LEU A 346 -35.73 -13.34 -10.37
N VAL A 347 -35.80 -14.52 -10.98
CA VAL A 347 -37.06 -15.11 -11.42
C VAL A 347 -37.32 -16.41 -10.67
N TYR A 348 -38.40 -16.44 -9.89
CA TYR A 348 -38.91 -17.66 -9.26
C TYR A 348 -39.96 -18.33 -10.17
N PRO A 349 -39.95 -19.66 -10.26
CA PRO A 349 -40.98 -20.39 -10.98
C PRO A 349 -42.28 -20.48 -10.16
N PRO A 350 -43.42 -20.78 -10.82
CA PRO A 350 -44.70 -21.02 -10.15
C PRO A 350 -44.61 -22.11 -9.07
N THR A 351 -45.35 -21.95 -7.98
CA THR A 351 -45.35 -22.90 -6.84
C THR A 351 -45.81 -24.31 -7.26
N ASN A 352 -46.63 -24.43 -8.30
CA ASN A 352 -47.11 -25.72 -8.83
C ASN A 352 -46.10 -26.44 -9.76
N LYS A 353 -44.96 -25.82 -10.08
CA LYS A 353 -43.92 -26.40 -10.96
C LYS A 353 -42.68 -26.79 -10.15
N LEU A 354 -42.82 -27.84 -9.33
CA LEU A 354 -41.79 -28.33 -8.40
C LEU A 354 -40.44 -28.71 -9.04
N ASN A 355 -40.39 -28.92 -10.37
CA ASN A 355 -39.19 -29.35 -11.08
C ASN A 355 -38.43 -28.19 -11.77
N ARG A 356 -38.85 -26.93 -11.59
CA ARG A 356 -38.17 -25.76 -12.17
C ARG A 356 -37.45 -25.02 -11.05
N PHE A 357 -36.24 -24.53 -11.30
CA PHE A 357 -35.47 -23.76 -10.34
C PHE A 357 -35.50 -22.26 -10.66
N PRO A 358 -35.26 -21.38 -9.66
CA PRO A 358 -35.09 -19.96 -9.91
C PRO A 358 -33.87 -19.67 -10.78
N TYR A 359 -33.83 -18.51 -11.40
CA TYR A 359 -32.64 -18.06 -12.13
C TYR A 359 -32.42 -16.56 -11.98
N ILE A 360 -31.16 -16.14 -12.14
CA ILE A 360 -30.74 -14.74 -12.13
C ILE A 360 -30.30 -14.32 -13.52
N PHE A 361 -30.64 -13.10 -13.93
CA PHE A 361 -30.11 -12.47 -15.13
C PHE A 361 -29.65 -11.04 -14.83
N PHE A 362 -28.80 -10.52 -15.72
CA PHE A 362 -28.28 -9.16 -15.60
C PHE A 362 -28.64 -8.38 -16.86
N THR A 363 -28.80 -7.07 -16.71
CA THR A 363 -29.02 -6.16 -17.82
C THR A 363 -28.03 -5.00 -17.77
N ARG A 364 -27.83 -4.36 -18.92
CA ARG A 364 -27.13 -3.09 -19.05
C ARG A 364 -27.90 -2.20 -20.00
N ASN A 365 -28.20 -0.98 -19.57
CA ASN A 365 -28.92 0.05 -20.33
C ASN A 365 -30.25 -0.45 -20.92
N GLY A 366 -30.92 -1.37 -20.22
CA GLY A 366 -32.20 -1.94 -20.63
C GLY A 366 -32.10 -3.19 -21.52
N GLU A 367 -30.90 -3.71 -21.76
CA GLU A 367 -30.69 -4.94 -22.53
C GLU A 367 -30.10 -6.04 -21.66
N GLN A 368 -30.59 -7.28 -21.79
CA GLN A 368 -30.01 -8.42 -21.07
C GLN A 368 -28.57 -8.68 -21.53
N ILE A 369 -27.68 -8.95 -20.59
CA ILE A 369 -26.27 -9.25 -20.86
C ILE A 369 -25.90 -10.63 -20.33
N GLY A 370 -25.04 -11.32 -21.07
CA GLY A 370 -24.58 -12.66 -20.71
C GLY A 370 -25.68 -13.73 -20.73
N LYS A 371 -25.41 -14.84 -20.06
CA LYS A 371 -26.38 -15.93 -19.84
C LYS A 371 -27.02 -15.76 -18.47
N ALA A 372 -28.26 -16.22 -18.34
CA ALA A 372 -28.87 -16.36 -17.03
C ALA A 372 -28.23 -17.52 -16.25
N ILE A 373 -28.28 -17.42 -14.94
CA ILE A 373 -27.69 -18.40 -14.01
C ILE A 373 -28.82 -19.15 -13.33
N LEU A 374 -28.93 -20.44 -13.62
CA LEU A 374 -29.84 -21.34 -12.93
C LEU A 374 -29.36 -21.56 -11.49
N LEU A 375 -30.29 -21.47 -10.54
CA LEU A 375 -30.02 -21.68 -9.11
C LEU A 375 -30.34 -23.12 -8.71
N ASP A 376 -29.75 -23.60 -7.63
CA ASP A 376 -29.94 -24.98 -7.13
C ASP A 376 -30.95 -25.05 -5.96
N ASN A 377 -31.51 -23.91 -5.55
CA ASN A 377 -32.42 -23.82 -4.41
C ASN A 377 -33.44 -22.67 -4.59
N PHE A 378 -34.41 -22.63 -3.68
CA PHE A 378 -35.48 -21.62 -3.62
C PHE A 378 -35.30 -20.66 -2.43
N ASP A 379 -34.06 -20.44 -2.02
CA ASP A 379 -33.76 -19.55 -0.89
C ASP A 379 -34.19 -18.11 -1.16
N SER A 380 -34.17 -17.33 -0.10
CA SER A 380 -34.26 -15.87 -0.16
C SER A 380 -32.95 -15.26 -0.61
N TYR A 381 -33.03 -14.24 -1.45
CA TYR A 381 -31.88 -13.52 -1.98
C TYR A 381 -31.92 -12.04 -1.57
N GLN A 382 -30.84 -11.54 -0.99
CA GLN A 382 -30.69 -10.15 -0.59
C GLN A 382 -30.03 -9.36 -1.71
N PRO A 383 -30.67 -8.31 -2.25
CA PRO A 383 -30.01 -7.39 -3.17
C PRO A 383 -28.76 -6.79 -2.54
N ASN A 384 -27.66 -6.77 -3.29
CA ASN A 384 -26.41 -6.19 -2.80
C ASN A 384 -25.63 -5.48 -3.91
N VAL A 385 -24.83 -4.51 -3.50
CA VAL A 385 -23.90 -3.79 -4.36
C VAL A 385 -22.55 -3.70 -3.69
N ASP A 386 -21.52 -4.03 -4.45
CA ASP A 386 -20.14 -3.76 -4.09
C ASP A 386 -19.68 -2.48 -4.77
N SER A 387 -19.00 -1.60 -4.04
CA SER A 387 -18.52 -0.33 -4.56
C SER A 387 -17.15 0.03 -4.03
N LYS A 388 -16.33 0.59 -4.91
CA LYS A 388 -15.07 1.27 -4.62
C LYS A 388 -14.85 2.35 -5.69
N CYS A 389 -14.88 3.61 -5.27
CA CYS A 389 -14.77 4.81 -6.12
C CYS A 389 -16.03 5.19 -6.93
N TYR A 390 -17.22 4.67 -6.57
CA TYR A 390 -18.47 4.94 -7.29
C TYR A 390 -19.54 5.55 -6.40
N SER A 391 -20.17 6.59 -6.92
CA SER A 391 -21.52 6.99 -6.51
C SER A 391 -22.54 6.21 -7.32
N ILE A 392 -23.61 5.78 -6.68
CA ILE A 392 -24.63 4.90 -7.25
C ILE A 392 -26.01 5.51 -6.97
N GLU A 393 -26.77 5.70 -8.04
CA GLU A 393 -28.21 5.96 -7.95
C GLU A 393 -28.93 4.62 -8.11
N THR A 394 -29.69 4.18 -7.10
CA THR A 394 -30.41 2.90 -7.16
C THR A 394 -31.88 3.14 -7.49
N ASN A 395 -32.47 2.22 -8.27
CA ASN A 395 -33.91 2.10 -8.45
C ASN A 395 -34.34 0.70 -7.99
N PHE A 396 -35.06 0.60 -6.87
CA PHE A 396 -35.66 -0.66 -6.43
C PHE A 396 -37.07 -0.91 -7.00
N GLY A 397 -37.58 0.02 -7.82
CA GLY A 397 -38.97 -0.03 -8.31
C GLY A 397 -39.98 0.52 -7.31
N ASN A 398 -39.55 1.31 -6.32
CA ASN A 398 -40.42 1.91 -5.29
C ASN A 398 -41.46 2.90 -5.87
N ASP A 399 -41.17 3.50 -7.04
CA ASP A 399 -42.08 4.35 -7.80
C ASP A 399 -41.77 4.24 -9.31
N LEU A 400 -42.35 3.23 -9.96
CA LEU A 400 -42.19 3.01 -11.39
C LEU A 400 -42.86 4.08 -12.26
N LYS A 401 -43.74 4.92 -11.70
CA LYS A 401 -44.43 5.96 -12.46
C LYS A 401 -43.51 7.16 -12.71
N THR A 402 -42.76 7.57 -11.69
CA THR A 402 -41.84 8.72 -11.79
C THR A 402 -40.41 8.30 -12.12
N LYS A 403 -40.02 7.08 -11.73
CA LYS A 403 -38.69 6.51 -11.94
C LYS A 403 -38.82 5.08 -12.51
N PRO A 404 -39.28 4.93 -13.77
CA PRO A 404 -39.36 3.62 -14.40
C PRO A 404 -37.99 2.99 -14.52
N PHE A 405 -37.95 1.66 -14.57
CA PHE A 405 -36.74 0.94 -14.95
C PHE A 405 -36.37 1.26 -16.40
N LYS A 406 -35.07 1.20 -16.70
CA LYS A 406 -34.59 1.27 -18.08
C LYS A 406 -34.90 -0.03 -18.83
N TYR A 407 -34.85 -1.17 -18.13
CA TYR A 407 -35.30 -2.46 -18.62
C TYR A 407 -36.83 -2.57 -18.58
N ASP A 408 -37.44 -3.04 -19.67
CA ASP A 408 -38.87 -3.32 -19.70
C ASP A 408 -39.18 -4.67 -19.04
N ILE A 409 -39.50 -4.60 -17.76
CA ILE A 409 -39.88 -5.76 -16.95
C ILE A 409 -41.19 -6.42 -17.40
N PHE A 410 -42.06 -5.73 -18.14
CA PHE A 410 -43.33 -6.28 -18.62
C PHE A 410 -43.17 -7.09 -19.91
N GLU A 411 -42.09 -6.82 -20.66
CA GLU A 411 -41.70 -7.62 -21.82
C GLU A 411 -40.84 -8.84 -21.45
N HIS A 412 -40.46 -8.99 -20.17
CA HIS A 412 -39.67 -10.13 -19.74
C HIS A 412 -40.44 -11.45 -19.90
N SER A 413 -39.89 -12.36 -20.68
CA SER A 413 -40.41 -13.72 -20.86
C SER A 413 -39.43 -14.74 -20.30
N VAL A 414 -39.95 -15.84 -19.75
CA VAL A 414 -39.14 -16.97 -19.30
C VAL A 414 -38.21 -17.43 -20.43
N LEU A 415 -36.91 -17.49 -20.14
CA LEU A 415 -35.91 -17.90 -21.12
C LEU A 415 -36.16 -19.34 -21.57
N LYS A 416 -35.98 -19.60 -22.87
CA LYS A 416 -36.36 -20.89 -23.48
C LYS A 416 -35.63 -22.09 -22.89
N GLU A 417 -34.42 -21.86 -22.38
CA GLU A 417 -33.59 -22.86 -21.71
C GLU A 417 -34.14 -23.28 -20.33
N PHE A 418 -35.13 -22.57 -19.80
CA PHE A 418 -35.80 -22.86 -18.52
C PHE A 418 -37.30 -23.21 -18.69
N TYR A 419 -37.70 -23.56 -19.92
CA TYR A 419 -39.02 -24.14 -20.21
C TYR A 419 -39.16 -25.58 -19.73
#